data_AF-A0A6P8EUI1-F1
#
_entry.id   AF-A0A6P8EUI1-F1
#
_cell.length_a   1.000
_cell.length_b   1.000
_cell.length_c   1.000
_cell.angle_alpha   90.00
_cell.angle_beta   90.00
_cell.angle_gamma   90.00
#
_symmetry.space_group_name_H-M   'P 1'
#
loop_
_entity.id
_entity.type
_entity.pdbx_description
1 polymer ?
#
loop_
_entity_poly.entity_id
_entity_poly.type
_entity_poly.pdbx_seq_one_letter_code
_entity_poly.pdbx_strand_id
1 'polypeptide(L)'
;MGHFNPFSINTSADPLPTVGTTDEYEVGDMGGKFGLLRNLDQIQDIFMDSNMPLTGPNSVIGRSVVLHHLNGSRLQCSDVSAETTPGAEWVTASATFRGTVSGAVTMSQQIFPDGSYSDTILEVNLQTNSTLRNTEASWFLTETRVSNCSAAGGVYNPFSMTEESSTCSADSALNCVVGDLTARLGAVSLTKRQLFIDTTLQMAGDFTVIYRSLVLRQGSSVVACATVSPLSPFAQQLFPNVSSFSRHDFRNRVSNVLGVSISRITILPGSLSAESDGRCQQVTFVVSGNVSSSALATVKTSPLMGQFQESPTCNRDTPTTTSTPTTTSTTTTTSTTTTTAPPSRADGLWPGDTALMFSVVAPMFLRLMIQH
;
A
#
# COMPACT_ATOMS: atom_id res chain seq x y z
N MET A 1 19.71 7.27 -6.60
CA MET A 1 18.64 8.25 -6.88
C MET A 1 19.22 9.64 -6.69
N GLY A 2 18.98 10.51 -7.67
CA GLY A 2 19.26 11.95 -7.58
C GLY A 2 18.05 12.71 -7.06
N HIS A 3 18.04 14.03 -7.23
CA HIS A 3 16.89 14.87 -6.90
C HIS A 3 15.65 14.48 -7.71
N PHE A 4 14.48 14.85 -7.18
CA PHE A 4 13.23 14.61 -7.86
C PHE A 4 13.03 15.65 -8.97
N ASN A 5 13.04 15.19 -10.23
CA ASN A 5 12.99 16.04 -11.42
C ASN A 5 11.97 15.49 -12.44
N PRO A 6 10.66 15.57 -12.15
CA PRO A 6 9.62 15.04 -13.04
C PRO A 6 9.51 15.81 -14.37
N PHE A 7 9.93 17.08 -14.40
CA PHE A 7 9.86 17.94 -15.59
C PHE A 7 11.14 17.95 -16.43
N SER A 8 12.13 17.12 -16.08
CA SER A 8 13.42 17.03 -16.77
C SER A 8 14.12 18.39 -16.93
N ILE A 9 14.08 19.21 -15.88
CA ILE A 9 14.80 20.48 -15.79
C ILE A 9 16.30 20.24 -16.05
N ASN A 10 16.89 21.08 -16.88
CA ASN A 10 18.30 20.97 -17.24
C ASN A 10 19.19 21.60 -16.16
N THR A 11 19.72 20.76 -15.28
CA THR A 11 20.56 21.16 -14.14
C THR A 11 21.86 21.88 -14.52
N SER A 12 22.29 21.79 -15.78
CA SER A 12 23.48 22.52 -16.25
C SER A 12 23.20 24.01 -16.52
N ALA A 13 21.92 24.39 -16.56
CA ALA A 13 21.46 25.75 -16.83
C ALA A 13 20.76 26.38 -15.62
N ASP A 14 20.81 25.74 -14.44
CA ASP A 14 20.14 26.23 -13.24
C ASP A 14 20.67 27.61 -12.85
N PRO A 15 19.79 28.55 -12.47
CA PRO A 15 20.22 29.81 -11.90
C PRO A 15 21.03 29.59 -10.62
N LEU A 16 21.84 30.60 -10.23
CA LEU A 16 22.51 30.55 -8.93
C LEU A 16 21.50 30.37 -7.80
N PRO A 17 21.85 29.69 -6.70
CA PRO A 17 20.91 29.46 -5.60
C PRO A 17 20.23 30.75 -5.14
N THR A 18 18.93 30.70 -4.87
CA THR A 18 18.05 31.83 -4.45
C THR A 18 17.83 32.94 -5.47
N VAL A 19 18.36 32.82 -6.70
CA VAL A 19 18.21 33.86 -7.74
C VAL A 19 17.03 33.57 -8.68
N GLY A 20 16.80 32.31 -9.01
CA GLY A 20 15.75 31.88 -9.93
C GLY A 20 14.37 31.78 -9.29
N THR A 21 13.35 31.60 -10.12
CA THR A 21 12.01 31.22 -9.67
C THR A 21 11.94 29.72 -9.35
N THR A 22 10.98 29.30 -8.52
CA THR A 22 10.90 27.90 -8.02
C THR A 22 10.69 26.84 -9.10
N ASP A 23 10.23 27.24 -10.28
CA ASP A 23 10.02 26.41 -11.48
C ASP A 23 11.27 26.26 -12.35
N GLU A 24 12.29 27.10 -12.16
CA GLU A 24 13.58 27.00 -12.87
C GLU A 24 14.50 25.92 -12.29
N TYR A 25 14.18 25.38 -11.11
CA TYR A 25 14.93 24.32 -10.43
C TYR A 25 14.19 22.99 -10.48
N GLU A 26 14.92 21.89 -10.31
CA GLU A 26 14.31 20.58 -10.06
C GLU A 26 13.32 20.66 -8.89
N VAL A 27 12.19 19.95 -8.96
CA VAL A 27 11.17 19.96 -7.89
C VAL A 27 11.79 19.66 -6.52
N GLY A 28 12.73 18.71 -6.47
CA GLY A 28 13.44 18.31 -5.27
C GLY A 28 14.68 19.13 -4.89
N ASP A 29 15.11 20.13 -5.67
CA ASP A 29 16.29 20.94 -5.34
C ASP A 29 15.95 22.09 -4.39
N MET A 30 15.86 21.78 -3.11
CA MET A 30 15.62 22.79 -2.06
C MET A 30 16.81 23.74 -1.87
N GLY A 31 18.04 23.28 -2.16
CA GLY A 31 19.26 24.07 -1.97
C GLY A 31 19.39 25.17 -3.03
N GLY A 32 19.04 24.85 -4.27
CA GLY A 32 18.92 25.83 -5.36
C GLY A 32 17.82 26.86 -5.08
N LYS A 33 16.63 26.41 -4.66
CA LYS A 33 15.48 27.30 -4.42
C LYS A 33 15.64 28.23 -3.22
N PHE A 34 16.06 27.69 -2.08
CA PHE A 34 16.00 28.39 -0.78
C PHE A 34 17.37 28.69 -0.16
N GLY A 35 18.44 28.26 -0.83
CA GLY A 35 19.81 28.53 -0.42
C GLY A 35 20.46 27.36 0.31
N LEU A 36 21.77 27.48 0.48
CA LEU A 36 22.61 26.43 1.05
C LEU A 36 22.75 26.59 2.56
N LEU A 37 22.73 25.48 3.28
CA LEU A 37 22.90 25.43 4.73
C LEU A 37 24.39 25.50 5.13
N ARG A 38 25.05 26.64 4.88
CA ARG A 38 26.48 26.83 5.15
C ARG A 38 26.71 27.64 6.42
N ASN A 39 27.62 27.17 7.27
CA ASN A 39 28.06 27.87 8.50
C ASN A 39 26.89 28.21 9.44
N LEU A 40 25.94 27.28 9.57
CA LEU A 40 24.80 27.40 10.47
C LEU A 40 24.89 26.31 11.53
N ASP A 41 24.77 26.70 12.80
CA ASP A 41 24.66 25.75 13.91
C ASP A 41 23.20 25.29 14.10
N GLN A 42 22.23 26.15 13.76
CA GLN A 42 20.80 25.87 13.82
C GLN A 42 20.07 26.70 12.75
N ILE A 43 19.02 26.12 12.16
CA ILE A 43 18.08 26.84 11.29
C ILE A 43 16.65 26.41 11.59
N GLN A 44 15.74 27.38 11.65
CA GLN A 44 14.31 27.17 11.69
C GLN A 44 13.65 28.20 10.79
N ASP A 45 13.28 27.77 9.59
CA ASP A 45 12.66 28.63 8.59
C ASP A 45 11.45 27.95 7.94
N ILE A 46 10.61 28.79 7.35
CA ILE A 46 9.41 28.38 6.63
C ILE A 46 9.52 28.92 5.22
N PHE A 47 9.48 28.02 4.24
CA PHE A 47 9.55 28.36 2.83
C PHE A 47 8.23 28.05 2.15
N MET A 48 7.86 28.88 1.17
CA MET A 48 6.74 28.64 0.29
C MET A 48 7.25 28.20 -1.08
N ASP A 49 6.77 27.04 -1.55
CA ASP A 49 7.10 26.50 -2.86
C ASP A 49 5.82 26.15 -3.63
N SER A 50 5.53 26.89 -4.71
CA SER A 50 4.39 26.58 -5.58
C SER A 50 4.67 25.43 -6.55
N ASN A 51 5.92 25.00 -6.69
CA ASN A 51 6.37 23.92 -7.58
C ASN A 51 6.71 22.63 -6.79
N MET A 52 6.17 22.47 -5.58
CA MET A 52 6.30 21.27 -4.76
C MET A 52 4.91 20.70 -4.42
N PRO A 53 4.25 20.02 -5.38
CA PRO A 53 2.90 19.53 -5.18
C PRO A 53 2.86 18.42 -4.12
N LEU A 54 1.82 18.41 -3.28
CA LEU A 54 1.58 17.37 -2.26
C LEU A 54 0.59 16.30 -2.72
N THR A 55 -0.05 16.51 -3.85
CA THR A 55 -1.04 15.62 -4.47
C THR A 55 -0.80 15.54 -5.96
N GLY A 56 -1.37 14.52 -6.59
CA GLY A 56 -1.21 14.27 -8.01
C GLY A 56 0.04 13.45 -8.36
N PRO A 57 0.26 13.17 -9.66
CA PRO A 57 1.32 12.27 -10.13
C PRO A 57 2.74 12.70 -9.71
N ASN A 58 2.95 14.00 -9.54
CA ASN A 58 4.23 14.59 -9.16
C ASN A 58 4.36 14.87 -7.66
N SER A 59 3.48 14.31 -6.82
CA SER A 59 3.52 14.53 -5.38
C SER A 59 4.89 14.21 -4.77
N VAL A 60 5.34 15.06 -3.83
CA VAL A 60 6.53 14.81 -3.02
C VAL A 60 6.25 13.96 -1.78
N ILE A 61 4.99 13.67 -1.47
CA ILE A 61 4.63 12.76 -0.37
C ILE A 61 5.14 11.35 -0.68
N GLY A 62 5.73 10.69 0.32
CA GLY A 62 6.37 9.38 0.19
C GLY A 62 7.81 9.43 -0.35
N ARG A 63 8.31 10.61 -0.72
CA ARG A 63 9.74 10.85 -1.04
C ARG A 63 10.49 11.26 0.22
N SER A 64 11.81 11.42 0.10
CA SER A 64 12.65 11.87 1.20
C SER A 64 13.34 13.19 0.91
N VAL A 65 13.56 13.98 1.96
CA VAL A 65 14.51 15.10 1.94
C VAL A 65 15.86 14.58 2.38
N VAL A 66 16.90 14.99 1.66
CA VAL A 66 18.28 14.56 1.92
C VAL A 66 19.15 15.80 2.08
N LEU A 67 19.84 15.88 3.21
CA LEU A 67 20.89 16.86 3.42
C LEU A 67 22.22 16.32 2.89
N HIS A 68 22.98 17.19 2.24
CA HIS A 68 24.28 16.88 1.69
C HIS A 68 25.37 17.73 2.35
N HIS A 69 26.53 17.12 2.56
CA HIS A 69 27.77 17.86 2.79
C HIS A 69 28.20 18.61 1.53
N LEU A 70 29.10 19.59 1.69
CA LEU A 70 29.65 20.37 0.56
C LEU A 70 30.40 19.51 -0.47
N ASN A 71 30.88 18.34 -0.08
CA ASN A 71 31.53 17.37 -0.98
C ASN A 71 30.51 16.48 -1.73
N GLY A 72 29.20 16.69 -1.53
CA GLY A 72 28.12 15.92 -2.13
C GLY A 72 27.73 14.65 -1.37
N SER A 73 28.46 14.24 -0.32
CA SER A 73 28.08 13.06 0.46
C SER A 73 26.82 13.31 1.28
N ARG A 74 26.00 12.28 1.44
CA ARG A 74 24.75 12.37 2.22
C ARG A 74 25.08 12.53 3.70
N LEU A 75 24.47 13.53 4.34
CA LEU A 75 24.58 13.79 5.76
C LEU A 75 23.42 13.10 6.50
N GLN A 76 22.18 13.46 6.17
CA GLN A 76 20.98 12.95 6.85
C GLN A 76 19.80 12.91 5.87
N CYS A 77 18.81 12.07 6.14
CA CYS A 77 17.57 12.07 5.37
C CYS A 77 16.36 11.82 6.26
N SER A 78 15.19 12.27 5.80
CA SER A 78 13.89 12.01 6.43
C SER A 78 12.82 11.90 5.36
N ASP A 79 11.76 11.13 5.64
CA ASP A 79 10.65 10.93 4.73
C ASP A 79 9.64 12.08 4.83
N VAL A 80 9.15 12.53 3.68
CA VAL A 80 8.03 13.47 3.57
C VAL A 80 6.75 12.66 3.70
N SER A 81 6.06 12.86 4.81
CA SER A 81 4.78 12.20 5.07
C SER A 81 3.66 13.24 5.11
N ALA A 82 2.46 12.83 4.67
CA ALA A 82 1.28 13.64 4.86
C ALA A 82 0.95 13.69 6.36
N GLU A 83 0.65 14.89 6.86
CA GLU A 83 0.22 15.05 8.24
C GLU A 83 -1.07 14.25 8.48
N THR A 84 -1.13 13.54 9.59
CA THR A 84 -2.26 12.68 9.92
C THR A 84 -3.47 13.56 10.22
N THR A 85 -4.41 13.64 9.28
CA THR A 85 -5.72 14.28 9.55
C THR A 85 -6.45 13.44 10.60
N PRO A 86 -7.10 14.04 11.61
CA PRO A 86 -7.84 13.29 12.61
C PRO A 86 -8.85 12.32 11.98
N GLY A 87 -8.69 11.03 12.25
CA GLY A 87 -9.55 9.98 11.71
C GLY A 87 -9.20 9.49 10.30
N ALA A 88 -8.20 10.07 9.63
CA ALA A 88 -7.63 9.50 8.42
C ALA A 88 -6.75 8.30 8.77
N GLU A 89 -7.00 7.18 8.10
CA GLU A 89 -6.40 5.90 8.44
C GLU A 89 -5.76 5.26 7.21
N TRP A 90 -4.54 4.77 7.35
CA TRP A 90 -3.80 4.15 6.26
C TRP A 90 -4.29 2.73 5.98
N VAL A 91 -4.55 2.43 4.72
CA VAL A 91 -4.66 1.05 4.21
C VAL A 91 -3.40 0.71 3.43
N THR A 92 -2.81 -0.44 3.73
CA THR A 92 -1.55 -0.89 3.13
C THR A 92 -1.67 -2.33 2.66
N ALA A 93 -1.13 -2.63 1.49
CA ALA A 93 -1.03 -3.99 0.95
C ALA A 93 0.30 -4.19 0.22
N SER A 94 0.67 -5.44 -0.04
CA SER A 94 1.90 -5.79 -0.75
C SER A 94 1.65 -6.91 -1.75
N ALA A 95 2.18 -6.74 -2.96
CA ALA A 95 2.37 -7.81 -3.94
C ALA A 95 3.83 -8.30 -3.85
N THR A 96 4.04 -9.45 -3.19
CA THR A 96 5.38 -10.01 -3.00
C THR A 96 5.70 -11.05 -4.06
N PHE A 97 6.73 -10.78 -4.86
CA PHE A 97 7.19 -11.63 -5.94
C PHE A 97 8.26 -12.60 -5.44
N ARG A 98 8.19 -13.85 -5.89
CA ARG A 98 9.15 -14.92 -5.57
C ARG A 98 9.47 -15.68 -6.86
N GLY A 99 10.75 -15.83 -7.17
CA GLY A 99 11.21 -16.55 -8.37
C GLY A 99 12.20 -15.72 -9.20
N THR A 100 12.01 -15.71 -10.53
CA THR A 100 12.87 -14.99 -11.49
C THR A 100 12.95 -13.48 -11.21
N VAL A 101 11.84 -12.92 -10.75
CA VAL A 101 11.76 -11.60 -10.14
C VAL A 101 11.43 -11.80 -8.66
N SER A 102 12.21 -11.16 -7.80
CA SER A 102 12.03 -11.15 -6.35
C SER A 102 11.83 -9.72 -5.86
N GLY A 103 11.24 -9.57 -4.67
CA GLY A 103 10.96 -8.28 -4.07
C GLY A 103 9.46 -8.02 -3.92
N ALA A 104 9.08 -6.76 -3.79
CA ALA A 104 7.69 -6.39 -3.53
C ALA A 104 7.31 -5.05 -4.16
N VAL A 105 6.01 -4.93 -4.44
CA VAL A 105 5.33 -3.66 -4.65
C VAL A 105 4.42 -3.42 -3.46
N THR A 106 4.77 -2.44 -2.64
CA THR A 106 3.97 -2.01 -1.49
C THR A 106 3.08 -0.86 -1.90
N MET A 107 1.79 -0.94 -1.59
CA MET A 107 0.79 0.07 -1.92
C MET A 107 0.21 0.62 -0.63
N SER A 108 0.07 1.95 -0.53
CA SER A 108 -0.52 2.61 0.64
C SER A 108 -1.41 3.79 0.23
N GLN A 109 -2.53 3.97 0.93
CA GLN A 109 -3.49 5.05 0.69
C GLN A 109 -4.15 5.47 2.01
N GLN A 110 -4.40 6.75 2.22
CA GLN A 110 -5.20 7.22 3.35
C GLN A 110 -6.69 7.16 3.02
N ILE A 111 -7.47 6.67 3.98
CA ILE A 111 -8.93 6.63 3.92
C ILE A 111 -9.49 7.60 4.96
N PHE A 112 -10.34 8.52 4.52
CA PHE A 112 -10.93 9.53 5.39
C PHE A 112 -12.27 9.06 5.99
N PRO A 113 -12.71 9.67 7.11
CA PRO A 113 -13.98 9.32 7.75
C PRO A 113 -15.21 9.45 6.84
N ASP A 114 -15.18 10.37 5.87
CA ASP A 114 -16.24 10.61 4.89
C ASP A 114 -16.28 9.59 3.74
N GLY A 115 -15.29 8.68 3.67
CA GLY A 115 -15.17 7.68 2.62
C GLY A 115 -14.34 8.12 1.41
N SER A 116 -13.85 9.36 1.39
CA SER A 116 -12.85 9.78 0.40
C SER A 116 -11.48 9.15 0.70
N TYR A 117 -10.56 9.27 -0.26
CA TYR A 117 -9.22 8.70 -0.16
C TYR A 117 -8.17 9.61 -0.81
N SER A 118 -6.93 9.51 -0.34
CA SER A 118 -5.77 10.19 -0.94
C SER A 118 -5.31 9.52 -2.23
N ASP A 119 -4.27 10.07 -2.87
CA ASP A 119 -3.52 9.33 -3.89
C ASP A 119 -2.93 8.05 -3.30
N THR A 120 -2.75 7.03 -4.14
CA THR A 120 -2.09 5.78 -3.77
C THR A 120 -0.59 5.89 -4.02
N ILE A 121 0.20 5.59 -3.01
CA ILE A 121 1.66 5.53 -3.08
C ILE A 121 2.05 4.08 -3.38
N LEU A 122 2.79 3.87 -4.48
CA LEU A 122 3.35 2.58 -4.87
C LEU A 122 4.87 2.61 -4.69
N GLU A 123 5.36 1.90 -3.68
CA GLU A 123 6.78 1.67 -3.49
C GLU A 123 7.19 0.35 -4.15
N VAL A 124 8.00 0.45 -5.19
CA VAL A 124 8.44 -0.68 -6.00
C VAL A 124 9.89 -1.01 -5.64
N ASN A 125 10.13 -2.21 -5.14
CA ASN A 125 11.47 -2.72 -4.88
C ASN A 125 11.58 -4.14 -5.46
N LEU A 126 11.99 -4.21 -6.72
CA LEU A 126 12.12 -5.45 -7.46
C LEU A 126 13.57 -5.70 -7.85
N GLN A 127 13.92 -6.98 -7.87
CA GLN A 127 15.23 -7.48 -8.24
C GLN A 127 15.05 -8.66 -9.19
N THR A 128 15.94 -8.78 -10.16
CA THR A 128 16.00 -9.94 -11.03
C THR A 128 17.39 -10.57 -10.98
N ASN A 129 17.42 -11.89 -10.84
CA ASN A 129 18.65 -12.69 -10.84
C ASN A 129 19.04 -13.17 -12.24
N SER A 130 18.18 -12.91 -13.22
CA SER A 130 18.35 -13.37 -14.58
C SER A 130 19.22 -12.40 -15.37
N THR A 131 19.98 -12.92 -16.34
CA THR A 131 20.61 -12.14 -17.42
C THR A 131 19.55 -11.60 -18.39
N LEU A 132 18.41 -11.10 -17.87
CA LEU A 132 17.36 -10.50 -18.68
C LEU A 132 17.99 -9.37 -19.49
N ARG A 133 17.85 -9.45 -20.82
CA ARG A 133 18.32 -8.40 -21.72
C ARG A 133 17.64 -7.05 -21.42
N ASN A 134 16.42 -7.10 -20.86
CA ASN A 134 15.65 -5.95 -20.45
C ASN A 134 15.52 -5.91 -18.93
N THR A 135 15.86 -4.77 -18.34
CA THR A 135 15.72 -4.49 -16.90
C THR A 135 14.42 -3.76 -16.58
N GLU A 136 13.53 -3.60 -17.56
CA GLU A 136 12.22 -2.99 -17.43
C GLU A 136 11.12 -3.99 -17.74
N ALA A 137 9.98 -3.84 -17.08
CA ALA A 137 8.78 -4.64 -17.29
C ALA A 137 7.54 -3.73 -17.34
N SER A 138 6.57 -4.11 -18.17
CA SER A 138 5.21 -3.61 -18.02
C SER A 138 4.52 -4.36 -16.89
N TRP A 139 3.51 -3.73 -16.32
CA TRP A 139 2.82 -4.18 -15.14
C TRP A 139 1.35 -3.77 -15.17
N PHE A 140 0.50 -4.68 -14.70
CA PHE A 140 -0.94 -4.48 -14.63
C PHE A 140 -1.56 -5.35 -13.54
N LEU A 141 -2.71 -4.92 -13.04
CA LEU A 141 -3.54 -5.66 -12.10
C LEU A 141 -4.57 -6.49 -12.86
N THR A 142 -4.85 -7.69 -12.36
CA THR A 142 -5.81 -8.61 -12.96
C THR A 142 -7.19 -8.48 -12.33
N GLU A 143 -8.24 -8.85 -13.08
CA GLU A 143 -9.61 -8.88 -12.56
C GLU A 143 -9.74 -9.84 -11.37
N THR A 144 -9.13 -11.02 -11.43
CA THR A 144 -9.20 -12.02 -10.37
C THR A 144 -7.84 -12.36 -9.80
N ARG A 145 -7.84 -13.03 -8.65
CA ARG A 145 -6.61 -13.58 -8.09
C ARG A 145 -6.06 -14.68 -9.00
N VAL A 146 -4.80 -14.52 -9.41
CA VAL A 146 -4.07 -15.50 -10.21
C VAL A 146 -3.20 -16.35 -9.30
N SER A 147 -3.37 -17.68 -9.37
CA SER A 147 -2.55 -18.67 -8.64
C SER A 147 -1.34 -19.14 -9.45
N ASN A 148 -1.42 -19.12 -10.79
CA ASN A 148 -0.32 -19.45 -11.69
C ASN A 148 -0.19 -18.38 -12.79
N CYS A 149 1.01 -17.82 -12.94
CA CYS A 149 1.26 -16.71 -13.87
C CYS A 149 1.07 -17.07 -15.35
N SER A 150 0.97 -18.36 -15.70
CA SER A 150 0.64 -18.81 -17.06
C SER A 150 -0.79 -18.49 -17.49
N ALA A 151 -1.70 -18.31 -16.52
CA ALA A 151 -3.09 -17.93 -16.73
C ALA A 151 -3.32 -16.48 -16.27
N ALA A 152 -2.49 -15.55 -16.75
CA ALA A 152 -2.72 -14.13 -16.49
C ALA A 152 -4.12 -13.76 -16.98
N GLY A 153 -5.03 -13.50 -16.04
CA GLY A 153 -6.38 -13.06 -16.35
C GLY A 153 -6.39 -11.71 -17.08
N GLY A 154 -7.59 -11.25 -17.46
CA GLY A 154 -7.77 -9.93 -18.05
C GLY A 154 -7.31 -8.81 -17.11
N VAL A 155 -6.96 -7.66 -17.71
CA VAL A 155 -6.64 -6.44 -16.97
C VAL A 155 -7.87 -6.02 -16.16
N TYR A 156 -7.66 -5.59 -14.92
CA TYR A 156 -8.73 -5.13 -14.05
C TYR A 156 -9.44 -3.93 -14.67
N ASN A 157 -10.70 -4.10 -15.07
CA ASN A 157 -11.43 -3.10 -15.83
C ASN A 157 -12.88 -2.97 -15.35
N PRO A 158 -13.09 -2.44 -14.13
CA PRO A 158 -14.41 -2.40 -13.50
C PRO A 158 -15.42 -1.50 -14.24
N PHE A 159 -14.94 -0.60 -15.09
CA PHE A 159 -15.75 0.38 -15.81
C PHE A 159 -15.90 0.05 -17.31
N SER A 160 -15.47 -1.14 -17.75
CA SER A 160 -15.58 -1.59 -19.15
C SER A 160 -14.98 -0.59 -20.15
N MET A 161 -13.85 0.01 -19.80
CA MET A 161 -13.13 0.96 -20.66
C MET A 161 -12.45 0.25 -21.83
N THR A 162 -12.19 0.99 -22.91
CA THR A 162 -11.43 0.49 -24.06
C THR A 162 -9.96 0.35 -23.68
N GLU A 163 -9.42 -0.87 -23.79
CA GLU A 163 -7.99 -1.15 -23.63
C GLU A 163 -7.18 -0.43 -24.71
N GLU A 164 -5.93 -0.05 -24.39
CA GLU A 164 -5.01 0.63 -25.32
C GLU A 164 -5.57 1.92 -25.94
N SER A 165 -6.44 2.64 -25.20
CA SER A 165 -6.92 3.95 -25.64
C SER A 165 -5.77 4.91 -25.93
N SER A 166 -5.73 5.47 -27.13
CA SER A 166 -4.76 6.52 -27.51
C SER A 166 -4.83 7.77 -26.64
N THR A 167 -5.91 7.96 -25.89
CA THR A 167 -6.10 9.11 -24.97
C THR A 167 -5.67 8.81 -23.54
N CYS A 168 -5.20 7.60 -23.24
CA CYS A 168 -4.66 7.24 -21.93
C CYS A 168 -3.19 7.68 -21.81
N SER A 169 -2.89 8.43 -20.76
CA SER A 169 -1.53 8.88 -20.42
C SER A 169 -1.44 9.23 -18.93
N ALA A 170 -0.25 9.58 -18.46
CA ALA A 170 -0.06 10.10 -17.09
C ALA A 170 -0.90 11.36 -16.81
N ASP A 171 -1.03 12.25 -17.80
CA ASP A 171 -1.80 13.51 -17.66
C ASP A 171 -3.30 13.31 -17.84
N SER A 172 -3.71 12.18 -18.44
CA SER A 172 -5.09 11.80 -18.71
C SER A 172 -5.44 10.46 -18.07
N ALA A 173 -5.00 10.26 -16.83
CA ALA A 173 -5.09 9.00 -16.09
C ALA A 173 -6.52 8.43 -16.01
N LEU A 174 -7.55 9.30 -16.00
CA LEU A 174 -8.97 8.89 -15.97
C LEU A 174 -9.45 8.20 -17.26
N ASN A 175 -8.72 8.35 -18.37
CA ASN A 175 -9.01 7.64 -19.63
C ASN A 175 -8.38 6.24 -19.68
N CYS A 176 -7.60 5.86 -18.66
CA CYS A 176 -6.86 4.62 -18.63
C CYS A 176 -7.64 3.52 -17.91
N VAL A 177 -7.53 2.29 -18.43
CA VAL A 177 -8.05 1.10 -17.75
C VAL A 177 -7.46 1.00 -16.34
N VAL A 178 -8.30 0.86 -15.30
CA VAL A 178 -7.86 0.93 -13.88
C VAL A 178 -6.71 -0.02 -13.57
N GLY A 179 -6.71 -1.21 -14.14
CA GLY A 179 -5.65 -2.20 -13.93
C GLY A 179 -4.37 -1.94 -14.71
N ASP A 180 -4.37 -1.11 -15.75
CA ASP A 180 -3.19 -0.83 -16.57
C ASP A 180 -2.31 0.25 -15.94
N LEU A 181 -1.39 -0.20 -15.08
CA LEU A 181 -0.44 0.68 -14.40
C LEU A 181 0.65 1.17 -15.34
N THR A 182 0.99 0.42 -16.39
CA THR A 182 2.06 0.81 -17.34
C THR A 182 1.65 2.03 -18.11
N ALA A 183 0.41 2.08 -18.60
CA ALA A 183 -0.07 3.19 -19.40
C ALA A 183 -0.17 4.50 -18.60
N ARG A 184 -0.42 4.42 -17.28
CA ARG A 184 -0.48 5.59 -16.40
C ARG A 184 0.87 6.00 -15.81
N LEU A 185 1.67 5.03 -15.35
CA LEU A 185 2.84 5.28 -14.51
C LEU A 185 4.17 4.99 -15.24
N GLY A 186 4.10 4.41 -16.44
CA GLY A 186 5.26 3.91 -17.16
C GLY A 186 5.70 2.52 -16.73
N ALA A 187 6.76 2.02 -17.38
CA ALA A 187 7.35 0.74 -17.06
C ALA A 187 8.13 0.78 -15.73
N VAL A 188 8.22 -0.39 -15.10
CA VAL A 188 8.91 -0.59 -13.83
C VAL A 188 10.28 -1.22 -14.06
N SER A 189 11.28 -0.72 -13.33
CA SER A 189 12.62 -1.29 -13.28
C SER A 189 12.66 -2.50 -12.35
N LEU A 190 13.29 -3.56 -12.83
CA LEU A 190 13.54 -4.81 -12.09
C LEU A 190 14.89 -4.80 -11.35
N THR A 191 15.57 -3.65 -11.28
CA THR A 191 16.90 -3.54 -10.66
C THR A 191 17.05 -2.34 -9.72
N LYS A 192 16.04 -1.46 -9.67
CA LYS A 192 16.09 -0.22 -8.89
C LYS A 192 14.81 -0.10 -8.07
N ARG A 193 14.94 0.42 -6.85
CA ARG A 193 13.80 0.91 -6.08
C ARG A 193 13.21 2.11 -6.80
N GLN A 194 11.89 2.21 -6.84
CA GLN A 194 11.14 3.32 -7.46
C GLN A 194 9.92 3.65 -6.61
N LEU A 195 9.44 4.88 -6.75
CA LEU A 195 8.21 5.37 -6.11
C LEU A 195 7.32 5.94 -7.19
N PHE A 196 6.07 5.47 -7.24
CA PHE A 196 5.03 6.00 -8.12
C PHE A 196 3.85 6.48 -7.30
N ILE A 197 3.13 7.48 -7.81
CA ILE A 197 1.90 8.00 -7.23
C ILE A 197 0.79 7.79 -8.26
N ASP A 198 -0.28 7.10 -7.89
CA ASP A 198 -1.45 6.88 -8.74
C ASP A 198 -2.66 7.58 -8.11
N THR A 199 -3.31 8.44 -8.89
CA THR A 199 -4.46 9.26 -8.45
C THR A 199 -5.80 8.57 -8.63
N THR A 200 -5.82 7.39 -9.29
CA THR A 200 -7.03 6.67 -9.70
C THR A 200 -7.18 5.31 -9.01
N LEU A 201 -6.07 4.75 -8.54
CA LEU A 201 -6.04 3.45 -7.88
C LEU A 201 -6.75 3.52 -6.52
N GLN A 202 -7.63 2.55 -6.28
CA GLN A 202 -8.38 2.46 -5.03
C GLN A 202 -7.92 1.26 -4.22
N MET A 203 -7.50 1.50 -2.98
CA MET A 203 -7.12 0.47 -2.02
C MET A 203 -8.28 0.09 -1.09
N ALA A 204 -9.33 0.90 -1.05
CA ALA A 204 -10.55 0.68 -0.26
C ALA A 204 -11.80 0.74 -1.15
N GLY A 205 -12.94 0.32 -0.58
CA GLY A 205 -14.23 0.34 -1.27
C GLY A 205 -14.42 -0.81 -2.26
N ASP A 206 -15.46 -0.69 -3.10
CA ASP A 206 -15.91 -1.79 -3.97
C ASP A 206 -14.96 -2.06 -5.15
N PHE A 207 -14.17 -1.06 -5.53
CA PHE A 207 -13.18 -1.16 -6.60
C PHE A 207 -11.76 -1.43 -6.10
N THR A 208 -11.61 -1.88 -4.85
CA THR A 208 -10.29 -2.15 -4.25
C THR A 208 -9.45 -3.09 -5.13
N VAL A 209 -8.16 -2.79 -5.20
CA VAL A 209 -7.15 -3.63 -5.87
C VAL A 209 -6.55 -4.69 -4.92
N ILE A 210 -6.85 -4.60 -3.62
CA ILE A 210 -6.46 -5.62 -2.66
C ILE A 210 -7.16 -6.94 -3.03
N TYR A 211 -6.44 -8.05 -2.90
CA TYR A 211 -6.88 -9.41 -3.26
C TYR A 211 -6.95 -9.72 -4.76
N ARG A 212 -6.52 -8.78 -5.62
CA ARG A 212 -6.24 -9.03 -7.04
C ARG A 212 -4.77 -9.45 -7.22
N SER A 213 -4.35 -9.78 -8.43
CA SER A 213 -2.93 -10.07 -8.71
C SER A 213 -2.28 -8.98 -9.55
N LEU A 214 -1.04 -8.62 -9.20
CA LEU A 214 -0.16 -7.78 -9.99
C LEU A 214 0.71 -8.69 -10.87
N VAL A 215 0.74 -8.40 -12.17
CA VAL A 215 1.47 -9.19 -13.18
C VAL A 215 2.55 -8.31 -13.80
N LEU A 216 3.75 -8.87 -13.95
CA LEU A 216 4.89 -8.27 -14.64
C LEU A 216 5.08 -8.96 -15.99
N ARG A 217 5.26 -8.18 -17.06
CA ARG A 217 5.39 -8.66 -18.43
C ARG A 217 6.59 -8.00 -19.12
N GLN A 218 7.27 -8.77 -19.96
CA GLN A 218 8.30 -8.26 -20.88
C GLN A 218 7.91 -8.66 -22.30
N GLY A 219 7.60 -7.67 -23.14
CA GLY A 219 6.96 -7.91 -24.43
C GLY A 219 5.60 -8.58 -24.25
N SER A 220 5.42 -9.78 -24.80
CA SER A 220 4.21 -10.60 -24.62
C SER A 220 4.31 -11.62 -23.47
N SER A 221 5.50 -11.81 -22.88
CA SER A 221 5.74 -12.88 -21.91
C SER A 221 5.55 -12.41 -20.47
N VAL A 222 4.77 -13.15 -19.67
CA VAL A 222 4.64 -12.91 -18.24
C VAL A 222 5.88 -13.43 -17.53
N VAL A 223 6.59 -12.53 -16.83
CA VAL A 223 7.85 -12.86 -16.13
C VAL A 223 7.63 -13.15 -14.65
N ALA A 224 6.62 -12.56 -14.04
CA ALA A 224 6.23 -12.84 -12.65
C ALA A 224 4.80 -12.35 -12.37
N CYS A 225 4.19 -12.88 -11.32
CA CYS A 225 2.92 -12.43 -10.80
C CYS A 225 2.86 -12.61 -9.29
N ALA A 226 2.06 -11.80 -8.60
CA ALA A 226 1.86 -11.89 -7.16
C ALA A 226 0.47 -11.38 -6.77
N THR A 227 -0.17 -12.00 -5.78
CA THR A 227 -1.41 -11.47 -5.20
C THR A 227 -1.10 -10.24 -4.33
N VAL A 228 -1.86 -9.15 -4.52
CA VAL A 228 -1.88 -7.98 -3.64
C VAL A 228 -2.53 -8.39 -2.32
N SER A 229 -1.72 -8.67 -1.32
CA SER A 229 -2.17 -9.17 -0.02
C SER A 229 -2.18 -8.04 1.01
N PRO A 230 -3.23 -7.92 1.84
CA PRO A 230 -3.31 -6.86 2.84
C PRO A 230 -2.17 -6.97 3.86
N LEU A 231 -1.54 -5.83 4.16
CA LEU A 231 -0.67 -5.66 5.32
C LEU A 231 -1.44 -5.05 6.50
N SER A 232 -2.46 -4.24 6.20
CA SER A 232 -3.44 -3.77 7.20
C SER A 232 -4.23 -4.94 7.81
N PRO A 233 -4.81 -4.75 9.01
CA PRO A 233 -5.62 -5.78 9.68
C PRO A 233 -6.75 -6.29 8.78
N PHE A 234 -6.85 -7.60 8.62
CA PHE A 234 -7.89 -8.23 7.80
C PHE A 234 -8.37 -9.53 8.46
N ALA A 235 -9.61 -9.91 8.20
CA ALA A 235 -10.20 -11.13 8.75
C ALA A 235 -11.16 -11.78 7.76
N GLN A 236 -11.40 -13.06 8.01
CA GLN A 236 -12.42 -13.84 7.33
C GLN A 236 -13.59 -14.06 8.30
N GLN A 237 -14.79 -13.76 7.83
CA GLN A 237 -16.05 -14.02 8.51
C GLN A 237 -16.76 -15.15 7.77
N LEU A 238 -16.96 -16.28 8.46
CA LEU A 238 -17.67 -17.45 7.94
C LEU A 238 -19.01 -17.57 8.66
N PHE A 239 -20.11 -17.58 7.93
CA PHE A 239 -21.46 -17.56 8.52
C PHE A 239 -22.45 -18.38 7.67
N PRO A 240 -23.62 -18.75 8.24
CA PRO A 240 -24.66 -19.45 7.49
C PRO A 240 -25.09 -18.65 6.26
N ASN A 241 -25.42 -19.34 5.17
CA ASN A 241 -25.87 -18.68 3.95
C ASN A 241 -27.11 -17.80 4.22
N VAL A 242 -27.06 -16.54 3.75
CA VAL A 242 -28.15 -15.58 3.85
C VAL A 242 -28.85 -15.42 2.50
N SER A 243 -30.16 -15.25 2.53
CA SER A 243 -30.97 -15.08 1.30
C SER A 243 -30.64 -13.79 0.54
N SER A 244 -30.18 -12.76 1.24
CA SER A 244 -29.71 -11.52 0.65
C SER A 244 -28.52 -10.98 1.44
N PHE A 245 -27.43 -10.68 0.73
CA PHE A 245 -26.24 -10.09 1.34
C PHE A 245 -26.16 -8.60 1.01
N SER A 246 -26.21 -7.76 2.05
CA SER A 246 -25.96 -6.32 1.93
C SER A 246 -24.52 -6.02 2.36
N ARG A 247 -23.71 -5.56 1.40
CA ARG A 247 -22.34 -5.08 1.67
C ARG A 247 -22.34 -3.96 2.71
N HIS A 248 -23.33 -3.07 2.67
CA HIS A 248 -23.47 -1.97 3.62
C HIS A 248 -23.80 -2.47 5.03
N ASP A 249 -24.78 -3.37 5.17
CA ASP A 249 -25.16 -3.94 6.48
C ASP A 249 -23.98 -4.70 7.12
N PHE A 250 -23.28 -5.52 6.34
CA PHE A 250 -22.09 -6.22 6.80
C PHE A 250 -21.03 -5.24 7.35
N ARG A 251 -20.68 -4.21 6.56
CA ARG A 251 -19.70 -3.20 6.97
C ARG A 251 -20.14 -2.44 8.23
N ASN A 252 -21.41 -2.07 8.31
CA ASN A 252 -21.98 -1.37 9.46
C ASN A 252 -21.88 -2.21 10.75
N ARG A 253 -22.14 -3.52 10.67
CA ARG A 253 -22.01 -4.43 11.82
C ARG A 253 -20.56 -4.60 12.27
N VAL A 254 -19.62 -4.80 11.35
CA VAL A 254 -18.20 -4.86 11.69
C VAL A 254 -17.73 -3.55 12.33
N SER A 255 -18.16 -2.41 11.77
CA SER A 255 -17.92 -1.07 12.31
C SER A 255 -18.43 -0.93 13.74
N ASN A 256 -19.66 -1.39 14.04
CA ASN A 256 -20.23 -1.37 15.39
C ASN A 256 -19.47 -2.28 16.37
N VAL A 257 -18.98 -3.44 15.94
CA VAL A 257 -18.18 -4.33 16.81
C VAL A 257 -16.85 -3.68 17.17
N LEU A 258 -16.17 -3.08 16.19
CA LEU A 258 -14.83 -2.52 16.37
C LEU A 258 -14.82 -1.08 16.90
N GLY A 259 -15.95 -0.39 16.89
CA GLY A 259 -16.05 1.02 17.26
C GLY A 259 -15.30 1.94 16.28
N VAL A 260 -15.30 1.62 14.99
CA VAL A 260 -14.59 2.36 13.94
C VAL A 260 -15.56 2.86 12.87
N SER A 261 -15.18 3.89 12.08
CA SER A 261 -16.02 4.34 10.96
C SER A 261 -16.24 3.23 9.92
N ILE A 262 -17.45 3.17 9.35
CA ILE A 262 -17.78 2.26 8.24
C ILE A 262 -16.88 2.45 7.01
N SER A 263 -16.31 3.65 6.81
CA SER A 263 -15.38 3.94 5.71
C SER A 263 -14.09 3.12 5.81
N ARG A 264 -13.69 2.73 7.02
CA ARG A 264 -12.49 1.89 7.25
C ARG A 264 -12.69 0.44 6.86
N ILE A 265 -13.92 -0.05 6.72
CA ILE A 265 -14.21 -1.46 6.43
C ILE A 265 -14.33 -1.65 4.92
N THR A 266 -13.44 -2.45 4.32
CA THR A 266 -13.50 -2.81 2.89
C THR A 266 -13.67 -4.31 2.72
N ILE A 267 -14.71 -4.73 1.99
CA ILE A 267 -14.93 -6.13 1.64
C ILE A 267 -14.11 -6.47 0.40
N LEU A 268 -13.26 -7.49 0.51
CA LEU A 268 -12.35 -7.89 -0.55
C LEU A 268 -13.04 -8.69 -1.68
N PRO A 269 -12.54 -8.63 -2.92
CA PRO A 269 -13.03 -9.43 -4.05
C PRO A 269 -13.04 -10.94 -3.75
N GLY A 270 -13.96 -11.67 -4.38
CA GLY A 270 -14.16 -13.10 -4.14
C GLY A 270 -14.92 -13.44 -2.85
N SER A 271 -15.35 -12.42 -2.08
CA SER A 271 -16.29 -12.60 -0.96
C SER A 271 -17.65 -13.11 -1.45
N LEU A 272 -18.33 -13.89 -0.59
CA LEU A 272 -19.50 -14.74 -0.87
C LEU A 272 -19.18 -16.06 -1.58
N SER A 273 -17.95 -16.55 -1.50
CA SER A 273 -17.63 -17.92 -1.91
C SER A 273 -18.48 -18.90 -1.08
N ALA A 274 -19.28 -19.71 -1.78
CA ALA A 274 -20.07 -20.76 -1.15
C ALA A 274 -19.12 -21.80 -0.54
N GLU A 275 -19.26 -22.01 0.77
CA GLU A 275 -18.50 -23.00 1.54
C GLU A 275 -19.43 -24.09 2.05
N SER A 276 -18.86 -25.29 2.27
CA SER A 276 -19.60 -26.45 2.80
C SER A 276 -20.90 -26.78 2.04
N ASP A 277 -20.78 -26.97 0.72
CA ASP A 277 -21.90 -27.40 -0.14
C ASP A 277 -23.07 -26.38 -0.21
N GLY A 278 -22.74 -25.09 -0.05
CA GLY A 278 -23.70 -23.97 -0.14
C GLY A 278 -24.41 -23.60 1.17
N ARG A 279 -24.11 -24.28 2.29
CA ARG A 279 -24.71 -23.99 3.60
C ARG A 279 -24.12 -22.76 4.28
N CYS A 280 -22.88 -22.43 3.94
CA CYS A 280 -22.13 -21.33 4.54
C CYS A 280 -21.59 -20.40 3.46
N GLN A 281 -21.36 -19.16 3.84
CA GLN A 281 -20.74 -18.15 2.99
C GLN A 281 -19.60 -17.50 3.77
N GLN A 282 -18.56 -17.13 3.03
CA GLN A 282 -17.39 -16.47 3.58
C GLN A 282 -17.24 -15.07 3.01
N VAL A 283 -16.94 -14.11 3.89
CA VAL A 283 -16.57 -12.74 3.52
C VAL A 283 -15.18 -12.45 4.06
N THR A 284 -14.28 -11.96 3.22
CA THR A 284 -12.96 -11.46 3.66
C THR A 284 -13.01 -9.94 3.64
N PHE A 285 -12.57 -9.30 4.71
CA PHE A 285 -12.55 -7.84 4.80
C PHE A 285 -11.24 -7.35 5.39
N VAL A 286 -10.85 -6.14 4.99
CA VAL A 286 -9.72 -5.39 5.55
C VAL A 286 -10.25 -4.18 6.30
N VAL A 287 -9.54 -3.79 7.35
CA VAL A 287 -9.81 -2.59 8.14
C VAL A 287 -8.64 -1.63 7.99
N SER A 288 -8.89 -0.45 7.44
CA SER A 288 -7.88 0.62 7.36
C SER A 288 -7.46 1.05 8.76
N GLY A 289 -6.21 1.44 8.94
CA GLY A 289 -5.66 1.86 10.22
C GLY A 289 -5.31 0.72 11.15
N ASN A 290 -5.07 1.07 12.41
CA ASN A 290 -4.69 0.09 13.43
C ASN A 290 -5.92 -0.53 14.09
N VAL A 291 -5.94 -1.86 14.16
CA VAL A 291 -6.88 -2.67 14.95
C VAL A 291 -6.08 -3.84 15.50
N SER A 292 -6.15 -4.09 16.82
CA SER A 292 -5.44 -5.23 17.41
C SER A 292 -6.01 -6.55 16.91
N SER A 293 -5.17 -7.59 16.87
CA SER A 293 -5.62 -8.95 16.52
C SER A 293 -6.73 -9.45 17.44
N SER A 294 -6.68 -9.09 18.73
CA SER A 294 -7.73 -9.43 19.71
C SER A 294 -9.05 -8.74 19.40
N ALA A 295 -9.05 -7.43 19.10
CA ALA A 295 -10.25 -6.70 18.72
C ALA A 295 -10.83 -7.25 17.42
N LEU A 296 -9.99 -7.50 16.41
CA LEU A 296 -10.41 -8.06 15.14
C LEU A 296 -11.02 -9.46 15.28
N ALA A 297 -10.46 -10.30 16.17
CA ALA A 297 -11.01 -11.62 16.46
C ALA A 297 -12.41 -11.57 17.10
N THR A 298 -12.76 -10.50 17.84
CA THR A 298 -14.10 -10.37 18.43
C THR A 298 -15.21 -10.26 17.39
N VAL A 299 -14.91 -9.82 16.17
CA VAL A 299 -15.89 -9.71 15.07
C VAL A 299 -16.55 -11.05 14.80
N LYS A 300 -15.77 -12.14 14.83
CA LYS A 300 -16.23 -13.49 14.51
C LYS A 300 -17.46 -13.91 15.29
N THR A 301 -17.40 -13.76 16.62
CA THR A 301 -18.39 -14.30 17.55
C THR A 301 -19.28 -13.23 18.17
N SER A 302 -19.13 -11.96 17.79
CA SER A 302 -19.93 -10.89 18.38
C SER A 302 -21.42 -11.01 18.03
N PRO A 303 -22.35 -10.87 19.00
CA PRO A 303 -23.78 -10.86 18.72
C PRO A 303 -24.22 -9.67 17.85
N LEU A 304 -23.43 -8.59 17.79
CA LEU A 304 -23.71 -7.44 16.93
C LEU A 304 -23.62 -7.78 15.44
N MET A 305 -22.90 -8.86 15.08
CA MET A 305 -22.87 -9.37 13.70
C MET A 305 -24.20 -9.97 13.26
N GLY A 306 -25.11 -10.30 14.18
CA GLY A 306 -26.45 -10.82 13.85
C GLY A 306 -26.36 -12.04 12.92
N GLN A 307 -27.00 -11.94 11.74
CA GLN A 307 -27.01 -13.01 10.75
C GLN A 307 -25.63 -13.36 10.15
N PHE A 308 -24.62 -12.49 10.33
CA PHE A 308 -23.25 -12.72 9.87
C PHE A 308 -22.33 -13.27 10.97
N GLN A 309 -22.86 -13.56 12.16
CA GLN A 309 -22.10 -14.17 13.26
C GLN A 309 -21.63 -15.58 12.87
N GLU A 310 -20.41 -15.93 13.27
CA GLU A 310 -19.85 -17.24 12.98
C GLU A 310 -20.63 -18.34 13.71
N SER A 311 -20.98 -19.39 12.96
CA SER A 311 -21.77 -20.52 13.47
C SER A 311 -20.90 -21.78 13.54
N PRO A 312 -21.01 -22.59 14.61
CA PRO A 312 -20.38 -23.91 14.68
C PRO A 312 -20.76 -24.82 13.50
N THR A 313 -21.94 -24.63 12.89
CA THR A 313 -22.38 -25.39 11.71
C THR A 313 -21.51 -25.16 10.48
N CYS A 314 -20.74 -24.07 10.45
CA CYS A 314 -19.82 -23.75 9.37
C CYS A 314 -18.38 -24.18 9.65
N ASN A 315 -18.05 -24.54 10.89
CA ASN A 315 -16.73 -25.06 11.23
C ASN A 315 -16.63 -26.53 10.83
N ARG A 316 -15.70 -26.84 9.93
CA ARG A 316 -15.43 -28.21 9.45
C ARG A 316 -14.70 -29.10 10.48
N ASP A 317 -14.68 -28.74 11.75
CA ASP A 317 -14.10 -29.57 12.81
C ASP A 317 -15.17 -30.32 13.59
N THR A 318 -15.93 -31.18 12.91
CA THR A 318 -16.48 -32.39 13.55
C THR A 318 -16.93 -33.41 12.50
N PRO A 319 -16.20 -34.53 12.31
CA PRO A 319 -16.82 -35.74 11.82
C PRO A 319 -17.77 -36.24 12.91
N THR A 320 -19.07 -36.10 12.68
CA THR A 320 -20.08 -36.92 13.37
C THR A 320 -19.87 -38.36 12.96
N THR A 321 -19.11 -39.12 13.76
CA THR A 321 -19.22 -40.57 13.81
C THR A 321 -19.44 -41.01 15.23
N THR A 322 -20.69 -41.37 15.47
CA THR A 322 -21.17 -42.23 16.53
C THR A 322 -20.45 -43.59 16.43
N SER A 323 -19.53 -43.89 17.35
CA SER A 323 -19.23 -45.27 17.77
C SER A 323 -18.52 -45.33 19.12
N THR A 324 -19.04 -46.23 19.95
CA THR A 324 -18.68 -46.64 21.32
C THR A 324 -17.24 -47.18 21.41
N PRO A 325 -16.58 -47.17 22.58
CA PRO A 325 -15.12 -47.13 22.69
C PRO A 325 -14.48 -48.52 22.64
N THR A 326 -13.31 -48.60 21.98
CA THR A 326 -12.40 -49.74 22.11
C THR A 326 -11.02 -49.24 22.52
N THR A 327 -10.63 -49.69 23.71
CA THR A 327 -9.34 -49.49 24.37
C THR A 327 -8.19 -50.08 23.55
N THR A 328 -7.16 -49.31 23.22
CA THR A 328 -5.77 -49.82 23.21
C THR A 328 -4.76 -48.68 23.41
N SER A 329 -3.85 -48.89 24.35
CA SER A 329 -2.61 -48.15 24.63
C SER A 329 -1.77 -47.97 23.35
N THR A 330 -0.84 -47.02 23.20
CA THR A 330 0.44 -46.93 23.91
C THR A 330 1.24 -45.73 23.37
N THR A 331 2.10 -45.18 24.24
CA THR A 331 3.38 -44.48 24.01
C THR A 331 3.42 -43.02 23.55
N THR A 332 3.66 -42.18 24.56
CA THR A 332 4.18 -40.82 24.56
C THR A 332 5.60 -40.75 23.98
N THR A 333 5.83 -39.85 23.03
CA THR A 333 7.17 -39.31 22.76
C THR A 333 7.09 -37.78 22.66
N THR A 334 7.59 -37.14 23.71
CA THR A 334 7.70 -35.70 23.89
C THR A 334 8.82 -35.15 23.00
N SER A 335 8.55 -34.13 22.18
CA SER A 335 9.60 -33.29 21.61
C SER A 335 9.22 -31.81 21.77
N THR A 336 9.86 -31.21 22.77
CA THR A 336 9.87 -29.77 23.06
C THR A 336 10.67 -29.04 21.98
N THR A 337 10.03 -28.08 21.31
CA THR A 337 10.75 -27.05 20.53
C THR A 337 10.32 -25.67 21.00
N THR A 338 11.25 -25.02 21.67
CA THR A 338 11.22 -23.65 22.17
C THR A 338 11.17 -22.68 20.99
N THR A 339 10.09 -21.89 20.87
CA THR A 339 9.98 -20.84 19.85
C THR A 339 10.42 -19.52 20.47
N THR A 340 11.55 -19.00 20.00
CA THR A 340 12.07 -17.67 20.30
C THR A 340 11.24 -16.61 19.58
N ALA A 341 10.69 -15.67 20.34
CA ALA A 341 10.02 -14.48 19.83
C ALA A 341 11.03 -13.45 19.27
N PRO A 342 10.70 -12.71 18.19
CA PRO A 342 11.48 -11.55 17.79
C PRO A 342 11.16 -10.34 18.68
N PRO A 343 12.15 -9.48 19.01
CA PRO A 343 11.93 -8.36 19.91
C PRO A 343 11.18 -7.21 19.23
N SER A 344 10.29 -6.63 20.03
CA SER A 344 9.52 -5.40 19.85
C SER A 344 10.39 -4.18 19.54
N ARG A 345 9.90 -3.35 18.62
CA ARG A 345 10.39 -2.01 18.29
C ARG A 345 10.25 -1.12 19.53
N ALA A 346 11.39 -0.71 20.11
CA ALA A 346 11.44 0.22 21.23
C ALA A 346 11.44 1.65 20.69
N ASP A 347 10.41 2.42 21.06
CA ASP A 347 10.47 3.87 21.07
C ASP A 347 11.39 4.29 22.22
N GLY A 348 12.57 4.77 21.87
CA GLY A 348 13.55 5.30 22.82
C GLY A 348 14.21 6.52 22.21
N LEU A 349 13.72 7.72 22.57
CA LEU A 349 14.49 8.95 22.43
C LEU A 349 15.69 8.85 23.38
N TRP A 350 16.90 8.84 22.82
CA TRP A 350 18.13 9.07 23.57
C TRP A 350 18.45 10.57 23.55
N PRO A 351 18.94 11.16 24.66
CA PRO A 351 19.31 12.57 24.70
C PRO A 351 20.69 12.75 24.05
N GLY A 352 20.73 13.43 22.90
CA GLY A 352 21.96 13.73 22.17
C GLY A 352 21.86 13.72 20.63
N ASP A 353 20.68 13.44 20.07
CA ASP A 353 20.51 13.32 18.62
C ASP A 353 20.13 14.65 17.94
N THR A 354 20.87 14.98 16.88
CA THR A 354 20.52 15.99 15.88
C THR A 354 19.11 15.71 15.34
N ALA A 355 18.13 16.50 15.78
CA ALA A 355 16.73 16.31 15.42
C ALA A 355 16.42 17.02 14.10
N LEU A 356 16.16 16.23 13.07
CA LEU A 356 15.72 16.71 11.76
C LEU A 356 14.20 16.56 11.68
N MET A 357 13.45 17.63 11.93
CA MET A 357 12.00 17.64 11.79
C MET A 357 11.62 18.31 10.48
N PHE A 358 11.06 17.52 9.57
CA PHE A 358 10.44 17.98 8.34
C PHE A 358 8.94 17.80 8.45
N SER A 359 8.19 18.89 8.33
CA SER A 359 6.73 18.85 8.30
C SER A 359 6.25 19.77 7.20
N VAL A 360 5.33 19.27 6.39
CA VAL A 360 4.62 20.08 5.39
C VAL A 360 3.30 20.49 6.03
N VAL A 361 3.16 21.79 6.31
CA VAL A 361 2.09 22.32 7.18
C VAL A 361 0.84 22.73 6.38
N ALA A 362 0.96 22.80 5.05
CA ALA A 362 -0.10 23.18 4.11
C ALA A 362 0.38 22.93 2.67
N PRO A 363 -0.50 22.94 1.64
CA PRO A 363 -0.18 22.60 0.23
C PRO A 363 0.97 23.36 -0.45
N MET A 364 1.61 24.30 0.23
CA MET A 364 2.78 25.05 -0.24
C MET A 364 3.83 25.34 0.85
N PHE A 365 3.63 24.93 2.11
CA PHE A 365 4.48 25.35 3.23
C PHE A 365 5.40 24.22 3.69
N LEU A 366 6.70 24.41 3.51
CA LEU A 366 7.73 23.54 4.05
C LEU A 366 8.28 24.14 5.35
N ARG A 367 8.15 23.42 6.47
CA ARG A 367 8.81 23.76 7.74
C ARG A 367 10.05 22.91 7.90
N LEU A 368 11.21 23.56 7.93
CA LEU A 368 12.50 22.94 8.17
C LEU A 368 12.94 23.25 9.61
N MET A 369 13.13 22.22 10.44
CA MET A 369 13.79 22.35 11.74
C MET A 369 15.00 21.43 11.80
N ILE A 370 16.19 22.02 11.95
CA ILE A 370 17.45 21.31 12.13
C ILE A 370 18.06 21.83 13.43
N GLN A 371 18.16 20.98 14.45
CA GLN A 371 18.98 21.22 15.65
C GLN A 371 20.15 20.25 15.63
N HIS A 372 21.38 20.79 15.70
CA HIS A 372 22.59 19.99 15.81
C HIS A 372 22.82 19.41 17.20
#